data_AF-A0A9Q9IER9-F1
#
_entry.id   AF-A0A9Q9IER9-F1
#
_cell.length_a   1.000
_cell.length_b   1.000
_cell.length_c   1.000
_cell.angle_alpha   90.00
_cell.angle_beta   90.00
_cell.angle_gamma   90.00
#
_symmetry.space_group_name_H-M   'P 1'
#
loop_
_entity.id
_entity.type
_entity.pdbx_description
1 polymer ?
#
loop_
_entity_poly.entity_id
_entity_poly.type
_entity_poly.pdbx_seq_one_letter_code
_entity_poly.pdbx_strand_id
1 'polypeptide(L)'
;MAQLITSDDMWGELVFTVFAATAKFQRQQIVKGTREGLDAARGRVGGRPRALNAEQIADAAMLLRAGQTQAAVAGKLGVSRWTLRRSLETDSDGAAAAG
;
A
#
# COMPACT_ATOMS: atom_id res chain seq x y z
N MET A 1 -39.25 -13.67 32.58
CA MET A 1 -37.91 -13.08 32.77
C MET A 1 -37.04 -13.55 31.60
N ALA A 2 -36.45 -12.60 30.86
CA ALA A 2 -35.53 -12.77 29.71
C ALA A 2 -36.12 -13.21 28.36
N GLN A 3 -36.81 -12.30 27.67
CA GLN A 3 -36.95 -12.29 26.20
C GLN A 3 -36.71 -10.87 25.71
N LEU A 4 -35.46 -10.43 25.76
CA LEU A 4 -35.07 -9.17 25.13
C LEU A 4 -33.74 -9.45 24.45
N ILE A 5 -33.75 -9.36 23.11
CA ILE A 5 -32.61 -9.42 22.19
C ILE A 5 -32.29 -10.84 21.64
N THR A 6 -33.24 -11.44 20.93
CA THR A 6 -32.95 -12.49 19.93
C THR A 6 -32.96 -11.88 18.53
N SER A 7 -31.98 -12.25 17.68
CA SER A 7 -31.75 -11.64 16.35
C SER A 7 -32.84 -11.98 15.31
N ASP A 8 -33.77 -12.87 15.64
CA ASP A 8 -34.85 -13.35 14.78
C ASP A 8 -36.13 -12.49 14.85
N ASP A 9 -36.22 -11.55 15.80
CA ASP A 9 -37.36 -10.66 15.95
C ASP A 9 -37.14 -9.31 15.23
N MET A 10 -38.20 -8.68 14.72
CA MET A 10 -38.14 -7.39 14.02
C MET A 10 -37.41 -6.29 14.82
N TRP A 11 -37.54 -6.32 16.16
CA TRP A 11 -36.82 -5.43 17.06
C TRP A 11 -35.32 -5.74 17.16
N GLY A 12 -34.94 -7.02 17.09
CA GLY A 12 -33.55 -7.46 17.05
C GLY A 12 -32.84 -7.00 15.79
N GLU A 13 -33.49 -7.10 14.63
CA GLU A 13 -32.97 -6.60 13.35
C GLU A 13 -32.75 -5.09 13.36
N LEU A 14 -33.71 -4.33 13.93
CA LEU A 14 -33.58 -2.87 14.08
C LEU A 14 -32.37 -2.51 14.95
N VAL A 15 -32.26 -3.11 16.14
CA VAL A 15 -31.16 -2.85 17.07
C VAL A 15 -29.82 -3.25 16.45
N PHE A 16 -29.75 -4.40 15.80
CA PHE A 16 -28.56 -4.84 15.07
C PHE A 16 -28.15 -3.84 13.99
N THR A 17 -29.10 -3.34 13.20
CA THR A 17 -28.84 -2.36 12.14
C THR A 17 -28.28 -1.06 12.69
N VAL A 18 -28.84 -0.55 13.80
CA VAL A 18 -28.34 0.66 14.46
C VAL A 18 -26.91 0.47 14.98
N PHE A 19 -26.62 -0.67 15.61
CA PHE A 19 -25.27 -0.97 16.09
C PHE A 19 -24.28 -1.18 14.94
N ALA A 20 -24.69 -1.84 13.86
CA ALA A 20 -23.87 -2.02 12.65
C ALA A 20 -23.55 -0.65 12.00
N ALA A 21 -24.54 0.25 11.90
CA ALA A 21 -24.34 1.60 11.41
C ALA A 21 -23.38 2.41 12.32
N THR A 22 -23.52 2.28 13.64
CA THR A 22 -22.66 2.94 14.62
C THR A 22 -21.22 2.43 14.56
N ALA A 23 -21.02 1.11 14.47
CA ALA A 23 -19.70 0.51 14.32
C ALA A 23 -19.02 0.96 13.02
N LYS A 24 -19.78 1.06 11.92
CA LYS A 24 -19.29 1.61 10.65
C LYS A 24 -18.84 3.06 10.79
N PHE A 25 -19.63 3.90 11.47
CA PHE A 25 -19.26 5.28 11.75
C PHE A 25 -17.99 5.40 12.59
N GLN A 26 -17.88 4.63 13.68
CA GLN A 26 -16.70 4.61 14.54
C GLN A 26 -15.44 4.18 13.77
N ARG A 27 -15.54 3.14 12.91
CA ARG A 27 -14.45 2.73 12.03
C ARG A 27 -14.02 3.88 11.10
N GLN A 28 -14.97 4.59 10.51
CA GLN A 28 -14.66 5.73 9.64
C GLN A 28 -13.94 6.86 10.40
N GLN A 29 -14.35 7.14 11.64
CA GLN A 29 -13.68 8.12 12.50
C GLN A 29 -12.24 7.72 12.84
N ILE A 30 -11.99 6.44 13.15
CA ILE A 30 -10.63 5.94 13.38
C ILE A 30 -9.77 6.12 12.12
N VAL A 31 -10.28 5.72 10.95
CA VAL A 31 -9.56 5.86 9.67
C VAL A 31 -9.25 7.32 9.36
N LYS A 32 -10.21 8.23 9.61
CA LYS A 32 -10.01 9.67 9.45
C LYS A 32 -8.87 10.17 10.35
N GLY A 33 -8.89 9.81 11.63
CA GLY A 33 -7.83 10.17 12.57
C GLY A 33 -6.46 9.63 12.18
N THR A 34 -6.37 8.42 11.61
CA THR A 34 -5.10 7.88 11.07
C THR A 34 -4.60 8.71 9.89
N ARG A 35 -5.48 9.11 8.97
CA ARG A 35 -5.10 9.94 7.81
C ARG A 35 -4.64 11.32 8.23
N GLU A 36 -5.35 11.96 9.15
CA GLU A 36 -4.96 13.25 9.74
C GLU A 36 -3.61 13.13 10.46
N GLY A 37 -3.37 12.03 11.18
CA GLY A 37 -2.08 11.74 11.80
C GLY A 37 -0.95 11.54 10.78
N LEU A 38 -1.21 10.84 9.67
CA LEU A 38 -0.25 10.66 8.58
C LEU A 38 0.07 11.98 7.86
N ASP A 39 -0.94 12.84 7.67
CA ASP A 39 -0.77 14.18 7.08
C ASP A 39 0.03 15.11 8.00
N ALA A 40 -0.24 15.05 9.31
CA ALA A 40 0.53 15.77 10.32
C ALA A 40 1.97 15.25 10.48
N ALA A 41 2.22 13.98 10.18
CA ALA A 41 3.55 13.36 10.21
C ALA A 41 4.39 13.83 9.00
N ARG A 42 4.94 15.05 9.11
CA ARG A 42 5.79 15.67 8.07
C ARG A 42 6.94 14.75 7.64
N GLY A 43 6.93 14.35 6.36
CA GLY A 43 8.13 13.91 5.62
C GLY A 43 8.39 12.40 5.58
N ARG A 44 7.50 11.54 6.07
CA ARG A 44 7.65 10.07 5.91
C ARG A 44 6.51 9.48 5.10
N VAL A 45 6.83 9.07 3.87
CA VAL A 45 5.95 8.19 3.09
C VAL A 45 6.04 6.81 3.75
N GLY A 46 4.99 6.40 4.46
CA GLY A 46 4.91 5.06 5.04
C GLY A 46 4.93 3.96 3.98
N GLY A 47 5.13 2.71 4.39
CA GLY A 47 5.18 1.55 3.49
C GLY A 47 6.51 0.81 3.53
N ARG A 48 6.63 -0.23 2.70
CA ARG A 48 7.87 -1.01 2.59
C ARG A 48 8.91 -0.18 1.83
N PRO A 49 10.13 0.01 2.37
CA PRO A 49 11.18 0.73 1.66
C PRO A 49 11.46 0.07 0.31
N ARG A 50 11.81 0.89 -0.69
CA ARG A 50 12.20 0.40 -2.02
C ARG A 50 13.42 -0.51 -1.86
N ALA A 51 13.41 -1.62 -2.59
CA ALA A 51 14.52 -2.59 -2.56
C ALA A 51 15.76 -2.10 -3.31
N LEU A 52 15.59 -1.12 -4.22
CA LEU A 52 16.66 -0.49 -4.98
C LEU A 52 16.60 1.03 -4.83
N ASN A 53 17.77 1.66 -4.70
CA ASN A 53 17.93 3.11 -4.70
C ASN A 53 17.97 3.65 -6.14
N ALA A 54 17.77 4.97 -6.33
CA ALA A 54 17.77 5.59 -7.65
C ALA A 54 19.08 5.36 -8.42
N GLU A 55 20.23 5.44 -7.74
CA GLU A 55 21.54 5.14 -8.33
C GLU A 55 21.64 3.69 -8.82
N GLN A 56 21.13 2.73 -8.04
CA GLN A 56 21.13 1.32 -8.42
C GLN A 56 20.22 1.04 -9.63
N ILE A 57 19.13 1.81 -9.78
CA ILE A 57 18.24 1.74 -10.95
C ILE A 57 18.94 2.32 -12.18
N ALA A 58 19.65 3.44 -12.05
CA ALA A 58 20.43 4.04 -13.13
C ALA A 58 21.57 3.10 -13.58
N ASP A 59 22.31 2.52 -12.64
CA ASP A 59 23.36 1.53 -12.92
C ASP A 59 22.80 0.29 -13.60
N ALA A 60 21.65 -0.22 -13.14
CA ALA A 60 20.96 -1.33 -13.79
C ALA A 60 20.58 -0.99 -15.24
N ALA A 61 20.04 0.19 -15.49
CA ALA A 61 19.66 0.64 -16.83
C ALA A 61 20.88 0.75 -17.76
N MET A 62 22.01 1.25 -17.25
CA MET A 62 23.27 1.31 -18.00
C MET A 62 23.79 -0.09 -18.36
N LEU A 63 23.79 -1.02 -17.40
CA LEU A 63 24.24 -2.40 -17.62
C LEU A 63 23.36 -3.13 -18.65
N LEU A 64 22.05 -2.89 -18.61
CA LEU A 64 21.11 -3.45 -19.58
C LEU A 64 21.33 -2.86 -20.99
N ARG A 65 21.60 -1.56 -21.10
CA ARG A 65 21.97 -0.92 -22.38
C ARG A 65 23.30 -1.44 -22.94
N ALA A 66 24.22 -1.83 -22.07
CA ALA A 66 25.47 -2.47 -22.44
C ALA A 66 25.31 -3.95 -22.88
N GLY A 67 24.07 -4.46 -22.96
CA GLY A 67 23.76 -5.81 -23.45
C GLY A 67 23.82 -6.91 -22.39
N GLN A 68 23.95 -6.58 -21.10
CA GLN A 68 23.88 -7.57 -20.02
C GLN A 68 22.46 -8.12 -19.87
N THR A 69 22.34 -9.39 -19.49
CA THR A 69 21.02 -9.98 -19.24
C THR A 69 20.41 -9.50 -17.92
N GLN A 70 19.08 -9.38 -17.86
CA GLN A 70 18.37 -9.03 -16.61
C GLN A 70 18.68 -9.99 -15.46
N ALA A 71 18.97 -11.26 -15.74
CA ALA A 71 19.36 -12.25 -14.74
C ALA A 71 20.73 -11.92 -14.12
N ALA A 72 21.71 -11.56 -14.95
CA ALA A 72 23.04 -11.19 -14.48
C ALA A 72 23.03 -9.88 -13.68
N VAL A 73 22.28 -8.88 -14.14
CA VAL A 73 22.14 -7.58 -13.44
C VAL A 73 21.42 -7.76 -12.10
N ALA A 74 20.34 -8.54 -12.06
CA ALA A 74 19.61 -8.84 -10.82
C ALA A 74 20.50 -9.58 -9.79
N GLY A 75 21.29 -10.55 -10.26
CA GLY A 75 22.25 -11.26 -9.42
C GLY A 75 23.33 -10.35 -8.82
N LYS A 76 23.86 -9.40 -9.61
CA LYS A 76 24.84 -8.41 -9.13
C LYS A 76 24.26 -7.47 -8.06
N LEU A 77 22.98 -7.12 -8.19
CA LEU A 77 22.29 -6.23 -7.25
C LEU A 77 21.66 -6.96 -6.06
N GLY A 78 21.75 -8.29 -5.99
CA GLY A 78 21.19 -9.09 -4.89
C GLY A 78 19.66 -9.09 -4.84
N VAL A 79 18.99 -8.79 -5.95
CA VAL A 79 17.52 -8.72 -6.03
C VAL A 79 16.97 -9.77 -6.99
N SER A 80 15.68 -10.10 -6.85
CA SER A 80 15.01 -10.97 -7.82
C SER A 80 14.87 -10.26 -9.18
N ARG A 81 14.86 -11.03 -10.28
CA ARG A 81 14.59 -10.50 -11.63
C ARG A 81 13.29 -9.68 -11.68
N TRP A 82 12.29 -10.11 -10.91
CA TRP A 82 10.99 -9.45 -10.86
C TRP A 82 11.06 -8.12 -10.09
N THR A 83 11.84 -8.05 -9.02
CA THR A 83 12.11 -6.79 -8.29
C THR A 83 12.83 -5.79 -9.19
N LEU A 84 13.84 -6.25 -9.96
CA LEU A 84 14.56 -5.41 -10.90
C LEU A 84 13.62 -4.85 -11.98
N ARG A 85 12.86 -5.73 -12.64
CA ARG A 85 11.90 -5.35 -13.67
C ARG A 85 10.88 -4.33 -13.16
N ARG A 86 10.25 -4.61 -12.02
CA ARG A 86 9.28 -3.70 -11.40
C ARG A 86 9.89 -2.34 -11.08
N SER A 87 11.13 -2.31 -10.59
CA SER A 87 11.79 -1.06 -10.23
C SER A 87 12.06 -0.19 -11.45
N LEU A 88 12.40 -0.80 -12.59
CA LEU A 88 12.58 -0.10 -13.87
C LEU A 88 11.24 0.42 -14.44
N GLU A 89 10.16 -0.37 -14.36
CA GLU A 89 8.81 0.05 -14.79
C GLU A 89 8.29 1.23 -13.93
N THR A 90 8.50 1.16 -12.61
CA THR A 90 8.05 2.21 -11.67
C THR A 90 8.84 3.52 -11.86
N ASP A 91 10.11 3.44 -12.26
CA ASP A 91 10.95 4.60 -12.54
C ASP A 91 10.53 5.31 -13.85
N SER A 92 10.17 4.55 -14.89
CA SER A 92 9.62 5.12 -16.14
C SER A 92 8.27 5.80 -15.94
N ASP A 93 7.39 5.21 -15.12
CA ASP A 93 6.09 5.81 -14.82
C ASP A 93 6.23 7.08 -13.96
N GLY A 94 7.23 7.11 -13.05
CA GLY A 94 7.57 8.29 -12.27
C GLY A 94 8.14 9.45 -13.11
N ALA A 95 8.92 9.13 -14.14
CA ALA A 95 9.42 10.12 -15.10
C ALA A 95 8.32 10.67 -16.02
N ALA A 96 7.32 9.86 -16.38
CA ALA A 96 6.19 10.27 -17.22
C ALA A 96 5.15 11.14 -16.50
N ALA A 97 5.03 11.03 -15.17
CA ALA A 97 4.11 11.85 -14.37
C ALA A 97 4.67 13.23 -13.95
N ALA A 98 5.95 13.51 -14.24
CA ALA A 98 6.65 14.73 -13.86
C ALA A 98 6.90 15.72 -15.03
N GLY A 99 6.34 15.45 -16.21
CA GLY A 99 6.34 16.33 -17.39
C GLY A 99 4.93 16.69 -17.80
#